data_AF-A0A7C2X2R5-F1
#
_entry.id   AF-A0A7C2X2R5-F1
#
_cell.length_a   1.000
_cell.length_b   1.000
_cell.length_c   1.000
_cell.angle_alpha   90.00
_cell.angle_beta   90.00
_cell.angle_gamma   90.00
#
_symmetry.space_group_name_H-M   'P 1'
#
loop_
_entity.id
_entity.type
_entity.pdbx_description
1 polymer ?
#
loop_
_entity_poly.entity_id
_entity_poly.type
_entity_poly.pdbx_seq_one_letter_code
_entity_poly.pdbx_strand_id
1 'polypeptide(L)'
;MRVSLPHMGNLYVPCRAVFEQLGVDYVIPPVNNQRTLSLGSRYSPEGLCIPFKMTLGNMIESAEMGANTLLVPGGYGICRLGYYTRVQEQILQNLGYDIEVIQLGVSDRKFLGILDIIKRISNDSPWRRILSAFRFGMAKLNTIDQIERTVQKIRPVELVQGTVNQIYTRAINAIDNADDYDTLKRVRADYYEQLNQVPINQQANPLIVGVTGEFYVLLEPFSSFDIERELGKLGVEVRRATFISGWTKFTFFLNPFGINEKSRIQKAARPYLKRDIGGDGWESVGEKVLHAKEYDGLVHLAPFTCMPEIIAENIMPSTKENIPVLTILCDEQIAKAGVLTRLEAFVDLLERKRRSRNNKQRVTV
;
A
#
# COMPACT_ATOMS: atom_id res chain seq x y z
N MET A 1 -11.10 -8.54 -25.38
CA MET A 1 -10.98 -8.85 -23.94
C MET A 1 -11.31 -7.57 -23.20
N ARG A 2 -12.14 -7.64 -22.16
CA ARG A 2 -12.45 -6.51 -21.28
C ARG A 2 -11.77 -6.74 -19.94
N VAL A 3 -10.70 -5.98 -19.71
CA VAL A 3 -9.72 -6.24 -18.66
C VAL A 3 -10.06 -5.46 -17.38
N SER A 4 -9.86 -6.06 -16.22
CA SER A 4 -9.94 -5.37 -14.93
C SER A 4 -8.82 -5.81 -13.99
N LEU A 5 -8.65 -5.09 -12.88
CA LEU A 5 -7.74 -5.42 -11.79
C LEU A 5 -8.39 -5.07 -10.44
N PRO A 6 -8.07 -5.81 -9.35
CA PRO A 6 -8.49 -5.41 -8.01
C PRO A 6 -7.73 -4.17 -7.54
N HIS A 7 -8.34 -3.40 -6.63
CA HIS A 7 -7.71 -2.22 -6.04
C HIS A 7 -6.64 -2.60 -5.03
N MET A 8 -5.59 -1.77 -5.01
CA MET A 8 -4.57 -1.69 -3.97
C MET A 8 -4.10 -0.24 -3.91
N GLY A 9 -4.81 0.59 -3.15
CA GLY A 9 -4.60 2.03 -3.13
C GLY A 9 -4.74 2.65 -4.52
N ASN A 10 -3.81 3.53 -4.89
CA ASN A 10 -3.85 4.26 -6.16
C ASN A 10 -3.29 3.49 -7.38
N LEU A 11 -3.12 2.15 -7.29
CA LEU A 11 -2.59 1.35 -8.40
C LEU A 11 -3.45 1.40 -9.67
N TYR A 12 -4.75 1.68 -9.55
CA TYR A 12 -5.63 1.81 -10.71
C TYR A 12 -5.20 2.96 -11.65
N VAL A 13 -4.56 4.02 -11.14
CA VAL A 13 -4.15 5.20 -11.92
C VAL A 13 -3.10 4.85 -12.99
N PRO A 14 -1.95 4.24 -12.68
CA PRO A 14 -1.00 3.84 -13.71
C PRO A 14 -1.56 2.74 -14.63
N CYS A 15 -2.37 1.82 -14.11
CA CYS A 15 -2.99 0.78 -14.94
C CYS A 15 -3.93 1.36 -15.98
N ARG A 16 -4.79 2.32 -15.59
CA ARG A 16 -5.67 3.05 -16.50
C ARG A 16 -4.88 3.72 -17.62
N ALA A 17 -3.84 4.47 -17.26
CA ALA A 17 -2.99 5.15 -18.24
C ALA A 17 -2.34 4.18 -19.24
N VAL A 18 -1.91 2.99 -18.77
CA VAL A 18 -1.36 1.94 -19.64
C VAL A 18 -2.43 1.39 -20.58
N PHE A 19 -3.62 1.07 -20.07
CA PHE A 19 -4.71 0.53 -20.88
C PHE A 19 -5.18 1.51 -21.96
N GLU A 20 -5.35 2.79 -21.60
CA GLU A 20 -5.75 3.84 -22.54
C GLU A 20 -4.71 4.04 -23.65
N GLN A 21 -3.42 4.15 -23.31
CA GLN A 21 -2.37 4.32 -24.31
C GLN A 21 -2.21 3.11 -25.24
N LEU A 22 -2.59 1.92 -24.78
CA LEU A 22 -2.55 0.69 -25.57
C LEU A 22 -3.88 0.36 -26.25
N GLY A 23 -4.94 1.16 -26.04
CA GLY A 23 -6.27 0.91 -26.60
C GLY A 23 -6.87 -0.40 -26.10
N VAL A 24 -6.61 -0.78 -24.87
CA VAL A 24 -7.17 -1.98 -24.22
C VAL A 24 -8.57 -1.63 -23.72
N ASP A 25 -9.57 -2.46 -24.00
CA ASP A 25 -10.88 -2.33 -23.38
C ASP A 25 -10.79 -2.77 -21.91
N TYR A 26 -11.20 -1.89 -21.00
CA TYR A 26 -11.03 -2.11 -19.58
C TYR A 26 -12.24 -1.63 -18.76
N VAL A 27 -12.29 -2.10 -17.52
CA VAL A 27 -13.18 -1.56 -16.48
C VAL A 27 -12.40 -1.49 -15.17
N ILE A 28 -12.62 -0.43 -14.41
CA ILE A 28 -12.08 -0.29 -13.06
C ILE A 28 -13.25 -0.42 -12.09
N PRO A 29 -13.23 -1.37 -11.14
CA PRO A 29 -14.31 -1.53 -10.18
C PRO A 29 -14.39 -0.31 -9.25
N PRO A 30 -15.48 -0.14 -8.49
CA PRO A 30 -15.54 0.90 -7.46
C PRO A 30 -14.37 0.80 -6.49
N VAL A 31 -13.93 1.93 -5.95
CA VAL A 31 -12.93 1.93 -4.86
C VAL A 31 -13.44 1.09 -3.70
N ASN A 32 -12.51 0.45 -3.01
CA ASN A 32 -12.78 -0.45 -1.89
C ASN A 32 -13.72 0.18 -0.86
N ASN A 33 -14.81 -0.52 -0.58
CA ASN A 33 -15.86 -0.06 0.33
C ASN A 33 -16.51 -1.24 1.06
N GLN A 34 -17.53 -0.96 1.87
CA GLN A 34 -18.20 -1.98 2.68
C GLN A 34 -18.84 -3.08 1.82
N ARG A 35 -19.38 -2.76 0.64
CA ARG A 35 -19.93 -3.74 -0.30
C ARG A 35 -18.82 -4.66 -0.80
N THR A 36 -17.67 -4.11 -1.20
CA THR A 36 -16.52 -4.91 -1.62
C THR A 36 -16.12 -5.90 -0.54
N LEU A 37 -15.99 -5.43 0.70
CA LEU A 37 -15.67 -6.29 1.84
C LEU A 37 -16.75 -7.35 2.08
N SER A 38 -18.04 -6.98 2.05
CA SER A 38 -19.14 -7.92 2.24
C SER A 38 -19.18 -9.02 1.18
N LEU A 39 -18.92 -8.69 -0.09
CA LEU A 39 -18.80 -9.68 -1.17
C LEU A 39 -17.62 -10.62 -0.91
N GLY A 40 -16.45 -10.04 -0.60
CA GLY A 40 -15.25 -10.79 -0.24
C GLY A 40 -15.47 -11.77 0.89
N SER A 41 -15.95 -11.29 2.03
CA SER A 41 -16.18 -12.08 3.23
C SER A 41 -17.23 -13.16 3.02
N ARG A 42 -18.30 -12.88 2.25
CA ARG A 42 -19.39 -13.84 2.00
C ARG A 42 -18.92 -15.08 1.25
N TYR A 43 -18.01 -14.92 0.29
CA TYR A 43 -17.60 -16.01 -0.59
C TYR A 43 -16.19 -16.55 -0.28
N SER A 44 -15.44 -15.88 0.60
CA SER A 44 -14.15 -16.37 1.07
C SER A 44 -14.30 -17.44 2.17
N PRO A 45 -13.39 -18.42 2.23
CA PRO A 45 -13.15 -19.17 3.45
C PRO A 45 -12.83 -18.25 4.64
N GLU A 46 -13.43 -18.53 5.80
CA GLU A 46 -13.38 -17.69 7.01
C GLU A 46 -11.95 -17.30 7.41
N GLY A 47 -11.03 -18.27 7.42
CA GLY A 47 -9.65 -18.10 7.89
C GLY A 47 -8.71 -17.38 6.93
N LEU A 48 -9.18 -16.82 5.81
CA LEU A 48 -8.35 -16.04 4.89
C LEU A 48 -8.24 -14.58 5.35
N CYS A 49 -7.05 -14.01 5.18
CA CYS A 49 -6.76 -12.65 5.61
C CYS A 49 -7.46 -11.60 4.73
N ILE A 50 -7.58 -10.38 5.26
CA ILE A 50 -8.34 -9.29 4.63
C ILE A 50 -7.94 -8.99 3.17
N PRO A 51 -6.66 -9.08 2.73
CA PRO A 51 -6.30 -8.83 1.33
C PRO A 51 -6.98 -9.80 0.37
N PHE A 52 -7.14 -11.08 0.75
CA PHE A 52 -7.86 -12.06 -0.07
C PHE A 52 -9.32 -11.65 -0.26
N LYS A 53 -9.98 -11.24 0.84
CA LYS A 53 -11.39 -10.87 0.87
C LYS A 53 -11.63 -9.63 0.02
N MET A 54 -10.84 -8.58 0.22
CA MET A 54 -10.96 -7.32 -0.53
C MET A 54 -10.74 -7.54 -2.03
N THR A 55 -9.68 -8.25 -2.41
CA THR A 55 -9.40 -8.52 -3.82
C THR A 55 -10.47 -9.40 -4.47
N LEU A 56 -10.98 -10.42 -3.77
CA LEU A 56 -12.12 -11.22 -4.25
C LEU A 56 -13.37 -10.36 -4.45
N GLY A 57 -13.68 -9.46 -3.52
CA GLY A 57 -14.78 -8.52 -3.64
C GLY A 57 -14.67 -7.67 -4.90
N ASN A 58 -13.52 -7.06 -5.17
CA ASN A 58 -13.31 -6.29 -6.40
C ASN A 58 -13.36 -7.15 -7.66
N MET A 59 -12.90 -8.41 -7.61
CA MET A 59 -12.98 -9.32 -8.74
C MET A 59 -14.44 -9.64 -9.09
N ILE A 60 -15.30 -9.83 -8.08
CA ILE A 60 -16.75 -10.00 -8.27
C ILE A 60 -17.35 -8.72 -8.87
N GLU A 61 -17.06 -7.55 -8.29
CA GLU A 61 -17.56 -6.27 -8.80
C GLU A 61 -17.11 -6.01 -10.25
N SER A 62 -15.88 -6.39 -10.58
CA SER A 62 -15.35 -6.30 -11.95
C SER A 62 -16.12 -7.22 -12.92
N ALA A 63 -16.40 -8.46 -12.50
CA ALA A 63 -17.16 -9.41 -13.29
C ALA A 63 -18.61 -8.94 -13.52
N GLU A 64 -19.26 -8.38 -12.49
CA GLU A 64 -20.59 -7.75 -12.60
C GLU A 64 -20.62 -6.58 -13.59
N MET A 65 -19.52 -5.85 -13.72
CA MET A 65 -19.38 -4.76 -14.71
C MET A 65 -18.99 -5.24 -16.12
N GLY A 66 -18.90 -6.56 -16.32
CA GLY A 66 -18.62 -7.19 -17.61
C GLY A 66 -17.15 -7.40 -17.93
N ALA A 67 -16.25 -7.38 -16.93
CA ALA A 67 -14.89 -7.85 -17.14
C ALA A 67 -14.90 -9.36 -17.46
N ASN A 68 -14.13 -9.77 -18.47
CA ASN A 68 -13.90 -11.19 -18.78
C ASN A 68 -12.43 -11.60 -18.65
N THR A 69 -11.58 -10.67 -18.23
CA THR A 69 -10.18 -10.94 -17.89
C THR A 69 -9.78 -10.13 -16.67
N LEU A 70 -9.20 -10.78 -15.66
CA LEU A 70 -8.69 -10.14 -14.44
C LEU A 70 -7.17 -10.24 -14.37
N LEU A 71 -6.51 -9.11 -14.18
CA LEU A 71 -5.08 -9.06 -13.90
C LEU A 71 -4.87 -8.99 -12.40
N VAL A 72 -4.29 -10.03 -11.82
CA VAL A 72 -4.11 -10.14 -10.36
C VAL A 72 -2.64 -10.31 -10.04
N PRO A 73 -2.05 -9.50 -9.13
CA PRO A 73 -0.70 -9.74 -8.65
C PRO A 73 -0.54 -11.13 -8.05
N GLY A 74 0.46 -11.87 -8.52
CA GLY A 74 0.82 -13.19 -8.02
C GLY A 74 1.97 -13.14 -7.03
N GLY A 75 1.87 -13.92 -5.96
CA GLY A 75 2.99 -14.23 -5.08
C GLY A 75 3.65 -15.55 -5.47
N TYR A 76 4.98 -15.61 -5.45
CA TYR A 76 5.73 -16.88 -5.51
C TYR A 76 6.44 -17.21 -4.19
N GLY A 77 6.17 -16.43 -3.15
CA GLY A 77 6.73 -16.62 -1.82
C GLY A 77 5.98 -17.67 -1.00
N ILE A 78 6.43 -17.85 0.25
CA ILE A 78 5.92 -18.85 1.20
C ILE A 78 4.51 -18.47 1.74
N CYS A 79 4.09 -17.22 1.54
CA CYS A 79 2.79 -16.72 1.97
C CYS A 79 1.63 -17.30 1.13
N ARG A 80 0.42 -17.32 1.72
CA ARG A 80 -0.83 -17.74 1.07
C ARG A 80 -1.16 -16.99 -0.21
N LEU A 81 -0.58 -15.80 -0.45
CA LEU A 81 -0.72 -15.05 -1.70
C LEU A 81 -0.45 -15.91 -2.95
N GLY A 82 0.45 -16.90 -2.87
CA GLY A 82 0.71 -17.82 -3.99
C GLY A 82 -0.47 -18.72 -4.37
N TYR A 83 -1.45 -18.88 -3.48
CA TYR A 83 -2.67 -19.66 -3.74
C TYR A 83 -3.90 -18.80 -4.01
N TYR A 84 -3.82 -17.47 -3.83
CA TYR A 84 -4.98 -16.57 -3.95
C TYR A 84 -5.68 -16.74 -5.29
N THR A 85 -4.93 -16.59 -6.38
CA THR A 85 -5.46 -16.61 -7.74
C THR A 85 -6.28 -17.86 -8.01
N ARG A 86 -5.78 -19.04 -7.60
CA ARG A 86 -6.47 -20.32 -7.86
C ARG A 86 -7.75 -20.46 -7.07
N VAL A 87 -7.74 -20.08 -5.79
CA VAL A 87 -8.92 -20.15 -4.94
C VAL A 87 -9.98 -19.14 -5.40
N GLN A 88 -9.56 -17.92 -5.74
CA GLN A 88 -10.45 -16.87 -6.25
C GLN A 88 -11.06 -17.23 -7.62
N GLU A 89 -10.25 -17.78 -8.54
CA GLU A 89 -10.70 -18.29 -9.83
C GLU A 89 -11.78 -19.36 -9.66
N GLN A 90 -11.56 -20.35 -8.78
CA GLN A 90 -12.55 -21.38 -8.47
C GLN A 90 -13.84 -20.80 -7.88
N ILE A 91 -13.73 -19.81 -6.98
CA ILE A 91 -14.90 -19.15 -6.39
C ILE A 91 -15.71 -18.44 -7.48
N LEU A 92 -15.06 -17.68 -8.36
CA LEU A 92 -15.73 -16.96 -9.45
C LEU A 92 -16.44 -17.92 -10.41
N GLN A 93 -15.81 -19.03 -10.77
CA GLN A 93 -16.42 -20.08 -11.59
C GLN A 93 -17.65 -20.69 -10.91
N ASN A 94 -17.58 -20.97 -9.60
CA ASN A 94 -18.71 -21.51 -8.82
C ASN A 94 -19.87 -20.51 -8.73
N LEU A 95 -19.58 -19.20 -8.81
CA LEU A 95 -20.60 -18.15 -8.87
C LEU A 95 -21.17 -17.95 -10.28
N GLY A 96 -20.67 -18.67 -11.28
CA GLY A 96 -21.15 -18.61 -12.67
C GLY A 96 -20.50 -17.51 -13.51
N TYR A 97 -19.40 -16.90 -13.05
CA TYR A 97 -18.66 -15.94 -13.84
C TYR A 97 -17.70 -16.64 -14.82
N ASP A 98 -17.85 -16.35 -16.11
CA ASP A 98 -16.90 -16.75 -17.15
C ASP A 98 -15.80 -15.69 -17.28
N ILE A 99 -14.78 -15.82 -16.43
CA ILE A 99 -13.71 -14.82 -16.29
C ILE A 99 -12.34 -15.49 -16.24
N GLU A 100 -11.44 -15.06 -17.11
CA GLU A 100 -10.05 -15.52 -17.12
C GLU A 100 -9.24 -14.76 -16.07
N VAL A 101 -8.61 -15.45 -15.12
CA VAL A 101 -7.75 -14.81 -14.12
C VAL A 101 -6.28 -14.98 -14.52
N ILE A 102 -5.66 -13.88 -14.94
CA ILE A 102 -4.26 -13.81 -15.33
C ILE A 102 -3.42 -13.36 -14.13
N GLN A 103 -2.60 -14.28 -13.63
CA GLN A 103 -1.65 -14.00 -12.56
C GLN A 103 -0.44 -13.20 -13.10
N LEU A 104 -0.23 -12.00 -12.59
CA LEU A 104 0.91 -11.14 -12.89
C LEU A 104 2.01 -11.33 -11.85
N GLY A 105 3.13 -11.95 -12.25
CA GLY A 105 4.33 -11.98 -11.44
C GLY A 105 5.45 -12.75 -12.15
N VAL A 106 6.70 -12.51 -11.75
CA VAL A 106 7.85 -13.19 -12.35
C VAL A 106 8.30 -14.36 -11.47
N SER A 107 8.10 -15.57 -11.97
CA SER A 107 8.86 -16.75 -11.54
C SER A 107 10.02 -16.97 -12.52
N ASP A 108 11.19 -17.37 -12.01
CA ASP A 108 12.43 -17.60 -12.78
C ASP A 108 12.26 -18.49 -14.03
N ARG A 109 11.18 -19.27 -14.12
CA ARG A 109 10.92 -20.20 -15.23
C ARG A 109 9.90 -19.73 -16.27
N LYS A 110 9.33 -18.50 -16.18
CA LYS A 110 8.20 -18.07 -17.04
C LYS A 110 8.28 -16.65 -17.62
N PHE A 111 9.46 -16.01 -17.64
CA PHE A 111 9.61 -14.64 -18.19
C PHE A 111 9.07 -14.49 -19.62
N LEU A 112 9.32 -15.47 -20.49
CA LEU A 112 8.79 -15.47 -21.87
C LEU A 112 7.25 -15.48 -21.91
N GLY A 113 6.60 -16.28 -21.07
CA GLY A 113 5.14 -16.33 -21.02
C GLY A 113 4.48 -15.03 -20.54
N ILE A 114 5.18 -14.24 -19.72
CA ILE A 114 4.70 -12.91 -19.31
C ILE A 114 4.72 -11.94 -20.48
N LEU A 115 5.75 -12.01 -21.34
CA LEU A 115 5.81 -11.18 -22.53
C LEU A 115 4.66 -11.51 -23.50
N ASP A 116 4.34 -12.79 -23.66
CA ASP A 116 3.20 -13.24 -24.46
C ASP A 116 1.86 -12.76 -23.91
N ILE A 117 1.69 -12.81 -22.57
CA ILE A 117 0.51 -12.27 -21.88
C ILE A 117 0.39 -10.76 -22.08
N ILE A 118 1.48 -10.01 -21.90
CA ILE A 118 1.50 -8.55 -22.12
C ILE A 118 1.13 -8.25 -23.57
N LYS A 119 1.68 -9.00 -24.53
CA LYS A 119 1.37 -8.86 -25.95
C LYS A 119 -0.11 -9.09 -26.24
N ARG A 120 -0.65 -10.20 -25.75
CA ARG A 120 -2.07 -10.57 -25.86
C ARG A 120 -2.99 -9.50 -25.29
N ILE A 121 -2.69 -8.99 -24.09
CA ILE A 121 -3.50 -7.94 -23.44
C ILE A 121 -3.40 -6.62 -24.22
N SER A 122 -2.22 -6.30 -24.75
CA SER A 122 -1.95 -5.04 -25.45
C SER A 122 -2.44 -4.99 -26.91
N ASN A 123 -3.28 -5.93 -27.34
CA ASN A 123 -3.73 -6.08 -28.73
C ASN A 123 -2.54 -6.13 -29.72
N ASP A 124 -1.50 -6.89 -29.39
CA ASP A 124 -0.26 -7.04 -30.17
C ASP A 124 0.52 -5.74 -30.46
N SER A 125 0.24 -4.67 -29.68
CA SER A 125 0.91 -3.37 -29.79
C SER A 125 2.44 -3.49 -29.89
N PRO A 126 3.13 -2.69 -30.71
CA PRO A 126 4.59 -2.73 -30.81
C PRO A 126 5.27 -2.55 -29.45
N TRP A 127 6.37 -3.27 -29.19
CA TRP A 127 7.08 -3.21 -27.90
C TRP A 127 7.48 -1.80 -27.48
N ARG A 128 7.80 -0.92 -28.45
CA ARG A 128 8.10 0.49 -28.17
C ARG A 128 6.91 1.21 -27.52
N ARG A 129 5.69 0.95 -28.00
CA ARG A 129 4.44 1.52 -27.47
C ARG A 129 4.09 0.94 -26.10
N ILE A 130 4.29 -0.37 -25.93
CA ILE A 130 4.13 -1.05 -24.63
C ILE A 130 5.07 -0.40 -23.60
N LEU A 131 6.36 -0.33 -23.91
CA LEU A 131 7.36 0.25 -23.01
C LEU A 131 7.10 1.73 -22.73
N SER A 132 6.66 2.53 -23.72
CA SER A 132 6.30 3.93 -23.47
C SER A 132 5.11 4.06 -22.53
N ALA A 133 4.08 3.23 -22.71
CA ALA A 133 2.90 3.23 -21.84
C ALA A 133 3.24 2.85 -20.40
N PHE A 134 4.01 1.79 -20.20
CA PHE A 134 4.50 1.41 -18.88
C PHE A 134 5.36 2.50 -18.24
N ARG A 135 6.26 3.14 -19.00
CA ARG A 135 7.09 4.24 -18.50
C ARG A 135 6.26 5.46 -18.09
N PHE A 136 5.16 5.74 -18.79
CA PHE A 136 4.26 6.83 -18.42
C PHE A 136 3.43 6.49 -17.18
N GLY A 137 2.86 5.28 -17.09
CA GLY A 137 2.21 4.78 -15.88
C GLY A 137 3.13 4.86 -14.66
N MET A 138 4.39 4.42 -14.79
CA MET A 138 5.38 4.55 -13.72
C MET A 138 5.68 6.01 -13.35
N ALA A 139 5.65 6.94 -14.30
CA ALA A 139 5.82 8.37 -14.01
C ALA A 139 4.64 8.94 -13.22
N LYS A 140 3.38 8.55 -13.54
CA LYS A 140 2.20 8.90 -12.73
C LYS A 140 2.34 8.37 -11.31
N LEU A 141 2.71 7.10 -11.16
CA LEU A 141 2.86 6.46 -9.87
C LEU A 141 3.96 7.11 -9.00
N ASN A 142 5.11 7.42 -9.59
CA ASN A 142 6.17 8.17 -8.87
C ASN A 142 5.69 9.57 -8.44
N THR A 143 4.83 10.21 -9.24
CA THR A 143 4.26 11.53 -8.92
C THR A 143 3.29 11.43 -7.74
N ILE A 144 2.45 10.39 -7.71
CA ILE A 144 1.56 10.09 -6.58
C ILE A 144 2.37 9.91 -5.29
N ASP A 145 3.40 9.06 -5.31
CA ASP A 145 4.25 8.82 -4.14
C ASP A 145 4.94 10.10 -3.63
N GLN A 146 5.35 11.00 -4.53
CA GLN A 146 5.95 12.30 -4.16
C GLN A 146 4.95 13.23 -3.46
N ILE A 147 3.72 13.28 -3.98
CA ILE A 147 2.64 14.05 -3.37
C ILE A 147 2.27 13.44 -2.01
N GLU A 148 2.11 12.12 -1.90
CA GLU A 148 1.82 11.43 -0.64
C GLU A 148 2.87 11.73 0.45
N ARG A 149 4.17 11.70 0.11
CA ARG A 149 5.26 12.04 1.05
C ARG A 149 5.19 13.49 1.53
N THR A 150 4.74 14.40 0.67
CA THR A 150 4.58 15.82 1.01
C THR A 150 3.38 16.01 1.93
N VAL A 151 2.26 15.36 1.60
CA VAL A 151 1.05 15.30 2.41
C VAL A 151 1.33 14.77 3.82
N GLN A 152 2.09 13.68 3.95
CA GLN A 152 2.48 13.10 5.25
C GLN A 152 3.24 14.08 6.16
N LYS A 153 3.98 15.03 5.59
CA LYS A 153 4.75 16.06 6.33
C LYS A 153 3.91 17.26 6.73
N ILE A 154 3.01 17.71 5.85
CA ILE A 154 2.27 18.97 6.02
C ILE A 154 0.98 18.74 6.83
N ARG A 155 0.30 17.60 6.62
CA ARG A 155 -0.94 17.24 7.34
C ARG A 155 -0.88 17.42 8.87
N PRO A 156 0.16 16.97 9.60
CA PRO A 156 0.20 17.12 11.06
C PRO A 156 0.32 18.56 11.56
N VAL A 157 0.71 19.50 10.69
CA VAL A 157 0.99 20.88 11.08
C VAL A 157 0.08 21.89 10.38
N GLU A 158 -0.91 21.43 9.62
CA GLU A 158 -1.89 22.30 8.95
C GLU A 158 -2.74 23.07 9.98
N LEU A 159 -2.95 24.38 9.78
CA LEU A 159 -3.78 25.19 10.68
C LEU A 159 -5.27 24.89 10.53
N VAL A 160 -5.71 24.64 9.29
CA VAL A 160 -7.11 24.28 8.98
C VAL A 160 -7.14 22.81 8.60
N GLN A 161 -7.53 21.98 9.56
CA GLN A 161 -7.56 20.53 9.43
C GLN A 161 -8.42 20.08 8.24
N GLY A 162 -7.86 19.22 7.40
CA GLY A 162 -8.52 18.68 6.20
C GLY A 162 -8.15 19.38 4.89
N THR A 163 -7.51 20.56 4.94
CA THR A 163 -7.08 21.30 3.74
C THR A 163 -6.12 20.48 2.89
N VAL A 164 -5.09 19.89 3.52
CA VAL A 164 -4.11 19.04 2.84
C VAL A 164 -4.78 17.83 2.19
N ASN A 165 -5.80 17.23 2.84
CA ASN A 165 -6.51 16.08 2.28
C ASN A 165 -7.35 16.45 1.05
N GLN A 166 -8.00 17.62 1.06
CA GLN A 166 -8.73 18.11 -0.12
C GLN A 166 -7.79 18.38 -1.30
N ILE A 167 -6.61 18.95 -1.04
CA ILE A 167 -5.58 19.13 -2.07
C ILE A 167 -5.11 17.77 -2.60
N TYR A 168 -4.86 16.81 -1.70
CA TYR A 168 -4.46 15.45 -2.07
C TYR A 168 -5.46 14.75 -2.99
N THR A 169 -6.75 14.75 -2.64
CA THR A 169 -7.80 14.14 -3.49
C THR A 169 -7.85 14.77 -4.88
N ARG A 170 -7.74 16.11 -4.97
CA ARG A 170 -7.70 16.81 -6.25
C ARG A 170 -6.42 16.47 -7.04
N ALA A 171 -5.28 16.33 -6.36
CA ALA A 171 -4.02 15.95 -6.98
C ALA A 171 -4.09 14.55 -7.62
N ILE A 172 -4.64 13.55 -6.91
CA ILE A 172 -4.81 12.20 -7.46
C ILE A 172 -5.67 12.22 -8.71
N ASN A 173 -6.82 12.90 -8.68
CA ASN A 173 -7.69 13.04 -9.84
C ASN A 173 -7.00 13.77 -11.01
N ALA A 174 -6.21 14.81 -10.74
CA ALA A 174 -5.50 15.53 -11.80
C ALA A 174 -4.34 14.70 -12.40
N ILE A 175 -3.65 13.88 -11.59
CA ILE A 175 -2.62 12.96 -12.07
C ILE A 175 -3.25 11.86 -12.92
N ASP A 176 -4.39 11.33 -12.49
CA ASP A 176 -5.15 10.32 -13.21
C ASP A 176 -5.57 10.82 -14.60
N ASN A 177 -6.09 12.05 -14.69
CA ASN A 177 -6.50 12.68 -15.95
C ASN A 177 -5.36 13.27 -16.80
N ALA A 178 -4.09 13.16 -16.39
CA ALA A 178 -2.98 13.69 -17.18
C ALA A 178 -2.63 12.73 -18.33
N ASP A 179 -2.74 13.16 -19.58
CA ASP A 179 -2.55 12.28 -20.75
C ASP A 179 -1.10 12.22 -21.27
N ASP A 180 -0.28 13.20 -20.90
CA ASP A 180 1.09 13.36 -21.38
C ASP A 180 2.07 13.80 -20.27
N TYR A 181 3.36 13.74 -20.57
CA TYR A 181 4.44 14.06 -19.62
C TYR A 181 4.49 15.54 -19.24
N ASP A 182 4.18 16.47 -20.15
CA ASP A 182 4.22 17.91 -19.88
C ASP A 182 3.05 18.32 -18.98
N THR A 183 1.87 17.77 -19.24
CA THR A 183 0.69 17.91 -18.38
C THR A 183 0.94 17.31 -17.01
N LEU A 184 1.48 16.08 -16.92
CA LEU A 184 1.84 15.47 -15.64
C LEU A 184 2.86 16.31 -14.86
N LYS A 185 3.87 16.87 -15.54
CA LYS A 185 4.88 17.75 -14.94
C LYS A 185 4.26 19.03 -14.39
N ARG A 186 3.33 19.65 -15.13
CA ARG A 186 2.59 20.85 -14.70
C ARG A 186 1.70 20.55 -13.49
N VAL A 187 0.91 19.47 -13.55
CA VAL A 187 0.06 19.02 -12.44
C VAL A 187 0.91 18.80 -11.18
N ARG A 188 2.05 18.10 -11.30
CA ARG A 188 2.95 17.89 -10.16
C ARG A 188 3.43 19.21 -9.56
N ALA A 189 3.86 20.15 -10.39
CA ALA A 189 4.37 21.44 -9.92
C ALA A 189 3.28 22.25 -9.21
N ASP A 190 2.09 22.34 -9.80
CA ASP A 190 0.93 23.05 -9.25
C ASP A 190 0.51 22.51 -7.88
N TYR A 191 0.28 21.19 -7.77
CA TYR A 191 -0.12 20.62 -6.48
C TYR A 191 0.99 20.63 -5.42
N TYR A 192 2.26 20.57 -5.84
CA TYR A 192 3.38 20.76 -4.91
C TYR A 192 3.43 22.18 -4.36
N GLU A 193 3.18 23.19 -5.21
CA GLU A 193 3.09 24.59 -4.80
C GLU A 193 1.90 24.82 -3.86
N GLN A 194 0.70 24.33 -4.22
CA GLN A 194 -0.49 24.43 -3.38
C GLN A 194 -0.27 23.81 -1.99
N LEU A 195 0.39 22.65 -1.91
CA LEU A 195 0.75 22.02 -0.65
C LEU A 195 1.69 22.88 0.19
N ASN A 196 2.73 23.46 -0.43
CA ASN A 196 3.69 24.32 0.28
C ASN A 196 3.10 25.66 0.72
N GLN A 197 2.01 26.11 0.09
CA GLN A 197 1.29 27.33 0.45
C GLN A 197 0.24 27.10 1.55
N VAL A 198 -0.03 25.86 1.97
CA VAL A 198 -0.94 25.58 3.07
C VAL A 198 -0.46 26.29 4.33
N PRO A 199 -1.32 27.09 5.02
CA PRO A 199 -0.96 27.69 6.29
C PRO A 199 -0.64 26.63 7.34
N ILE A 200 0.58 26.69 7.90
CA ILE A 200 1.08 25.74 8.90
C ILE A 200 1.38 26.40 10.24
N ASN A 201 1.29 25.62 11.32
CA ASN A 201 1.82 25.99 12.62
C ASN A 201 3.35 25.83 12.64
N GLN A 202 4.07 26.93 12.49
CA GLN A 202 5.55 26.94 12.49
C GLN A 202 6.18 26.53 13.84
N GLN A 203 5.42 26.57 14.93
CA GLN A 203 5.88 26.16 16.26
C GLN A 203 5.61 24.68 16.55
N ALA A 204 4.91 23.98 15.65
CA ALA A 204 4.60 22.57 15.84
C ALA A 204 5.88 21.72 15.78
N ASN A 205 5.98 20.78 16.71
CA ASN A 205 7.01 19.75 16.72
C ASN A 205 6.34 18.37 16.74
N PRO A 206 5.85 17.89 15.58
CA PRO A 206 5.03 16.69 15.51
C PRO A 206 5.77 15.44 16.02
N LEU A 207 5.01 14.45 16.48
CA LEU A 207 5.54 13.10 16.65
C LEU A 207 5.85 12.50 15.30
N ILE A 208 6.92 11.72 15.19
CA ILE A 208 7.24 10.96 13.97
C ILE A 208 6.90 9.51 14.26
N VAL A 209 5.87 8.99 13.57
CA VAL A 209 5.43 7.61 13.73
C VAL A 209 5.64 6.85 12.43
N GLY A 210 6.39 5.76 12.53
CA GLY A 210 6.53 4.82 11.42
C GLY A 210 5.25 4.02 11.24
N VAL A 211 4.83 3.77 10.00
CA VAL A 211 3.74 2.84 9.68
C VAL A 211 4.32 1.73 8.81
N THR A 212 4.23 0.49 9.30
CA THR A 212 4.77 -0.72 8.66
C THR A 212 3.77 -1.86 8.77
N GLY A 213 4.02 -2.97 8.07
CA GLY A 213 3.14 -4.13 8.06
C GLY A 213 3.05 -4.78 6.69
N GLU A 214 1.99 -5.58 6.51
CA GLU A 214 1.72 -6.25 5.24
C GLU A 214 1.36 -5.23 4.15
N PHE A 215 1.96 -5.41 2.98
CA PHE A 215 1.92 -4.42 1.91
C PHE A 215 0.50 -4.02 1.46
N TYR A 216 -0.45 -4.95 1.38
CA TYR A 216 -1.79 -4.64 0.90
C TYR A 216 -2.52 -3.73 1.89
N VAL A 217 -2.57 -4.11 3.17
CA VAL A 217 -3.24 -3.26 4.18
C VAL A 217 -2.53 -1.92 4.37
N LEU A 218 -1.20 -1.89 4.18
CA LEU A 218 -0.42 -0.66 4.28
C LEU A 218 -0.73 0.33 3.14
N LEU A 219 -1.03 -0.17 1.95
CA LEU A 219 -1.27 0.64 0.75
C LEU A 219 -2.77 0.91 0.49
N GLU A 220 -3.66 0.08 1.03
CA GLU A 220 -5.11 0.20 0.85
C GLU A 220 -5.78 0.98 1.99
N PRO A 221 -6.27 2.21 1.76
CA PRO A 221 -6.86 3.06 2.81
C PRO A 221 -8.10 2.45 3.47
N PHE A 222 -8.93 1.70 2.73
CA PHE A 222 -10.13 1.11 3.32
C PHE A 222 -9.78 0.06 4.37
N SER A 223 -8.84 -0.85 4.05
CA SER A 223 -8.42 -1.92 4.95
C SER A 223 -7.60 -1.44 6.15
N SER A 224 -6.94 -0.29 6.03
CA SER A 224 -6.18 0.34 7.13
C SER A 224 -6.98 1.37 7.92
N PHE A 225 -8.25 1.60 7.61
CA PHE A 225 -9.07 2.65 8.24
C PHE A 225 -8.55 4.08 8.02
N ASP A 226 -7.83 4.31 6.91
CA ASP A 226 -7.23 5.59 6.53
C ASP A 226 -6.25 6.09 7.61
N ILE A 227 -5.47 5.17 8.18
CA ILE A 227 -4.71 5.41 9.41
C ILE A 227 -3.74 6.58 9.33
N GLU A 228 -3.14 6.78 8.17
CA GLU A 228 -2.18 7.87 7.97
C GLU A 228 -2.86 9.23 8.07
N ARG A 229 -4.11 9.31 7.60
CA ARG A 229 -4.92 10.51 7.71
C ARG A 229 -5.30 10.72 9.17
N GLU A 230 -5.75 9.68 9.86
CA GLU A 230 -6.18 9.78 11.26
C GLU A 230 -5.00 10.13 12.20
N LEU A 231 -3.80 9.58 11.98
CA LEU A 231 -2.58 9.99 12.67
C LEU A 231 -2.23 11.46 12.40
N GLY A 232 -2.32 11.91 11.14
CA GLY A 232 -2.09 13.31 10.82
C GLY A 232 -3.09 14.26 11.48
N LYS A 233 -4.35 13.84 11.67
CA LYS A 233 -5.34 14.60 12.45
C LYS A 233 -4.95 14.77 13.92
N LEU A 234 -4.17 13.83 14.46
CA LEU A 234 -3.61 13.88 15.82
C LEU A 234 -2.28 14.64 15.89
N GLY A 235 -1.88 15.35 14.83
CA GLY A 235 -0.61 16.10 14.79
C GLY A 235 0.63 15.22 14.62
N VAL A 236 0.46 14.00 14.09
CA VAL A 236 1.56 13.03 13.90
C VAL A 236 2.03 13.02 12.45
N GLU A 237 3.34 13.21 12.26
CA GLU A 237 4.01 12.96 10.99
C GLU A 237 4.16 11.46 10.76
N VAL A 238 3.62 10.99 9.64
CA VAL A 238 3.67 9.57 9.26
C VAL A 238 4.88 9.31 8.38
N ARG A 239 5.62 8.25 8.69
CA ARG A 239 6.71 7.72 7.85
C ARG A 239 6.38 6.29 7.43
N ARG A 240 6.00 6.11 6.17
CA ARG A 240 5.68 4.80 5.62
C ARG A 240 6.91 4.14 5.01
N ALA A 241 7.12 2.85 5.30
CA ALA A 241 8.23 2.07 4.76
C ALA A 241 8.06 1.76 3.26
N THR A 242 6.85 1.33 2.88
CA THR A 242 6.54 0.87 1.51
C THR A 242 5.62 1.87 0.81
N PHE A 243 5.94 2.22 -0.43
CA PHE A 243 5.04 2.98 -1.30
C PHE A 243 4.73 2.14 -2.54
N ILE A 244 3.62 2.46 -3.23
CA ILE A 244 3.18 1.68 -4.38
C ILE A 244 4.26 1.68 -5.46
N SER A 245 4.92 2.81 -5.76
CA SER A 245 5.98 2.79 -6.78
C SER A 245 7.18 1.91 -6.40
N GLY A 246 7.55 1.90 -5.11
CA GLY A 246 8.62 1.05 -4.58
C GLY A 246 8.24 -0.42 -4.69
N TRP A 247 7.01 -0.78 -4.29
CA TRP A 247 6.50 -2.14 -4.40
C TRP A 247 6.40 -2.60 -5.86
N THR A 248 5.86 -1.77 -6.77
CA THR A 248 5.73 -2.11 -8.19
C THR A 248 7.11 -2.27 -8.85
N LYS A 249 8.07 -1.36 -8.57
CA LYS A 249 9.45 -1.48 -9.07
C LYS A 249 10.10 -2.75 -8.58
N PHE A 250 9.99 -3.03 -7.28
CA PHE A 250 10.57 -4.22 -6.69
C PHE A 250 9.99 -5.49 -7.30
N THR A 251 8.66 -5.65 -7.29
CA THR A 251 7.96 -6.86 -7.73
C THR A 251 8.12 -7.14 -9.22
N PHE A 252 8.05 -6.13 -10.07
CA PHE A 252 8.03 -6.32 -11.54
C PHE A 252 9.37 -6.06 -12.23
N PHE A 253 10.29 -5.30 -11.63
CA PHE A 253 11.50 -4.84 -12.33
C PHE A 253 12.82 -5.11 -11.62
N LEU A 254 12.87 -5.31 -10.30
CA LEU A 254 14.16 -5.48 -9.58
C LEU A 254 14.34 -6.90 -9.05
N ASN A 255 13.30 -7.46 -8.41
CA ASN A 255 13.31 -8.84 -7.93
C ASN A 255 13.57 -9.85 -9.06
N PRO A 256 12.98 -9.71 -10.28
CA PRO A 256 13.28 -10.60 -11.41
C PRO A 256 14.72 -10.55 -11.91
N PHE A 257 15.44 -9.47 -11.61
CA PHE A 257 16.84 -9.27 -12.00
C PHE A 257 17.82 -9.51 -10.83
N GLY A 258 17.33 -10.06 -9.70
CA GLY A 258 18.14 -10.38 -8.53
C GLY A 258 18.63 -9.18 -7.71
N ILE A 259 18.12 -7.97 -7.96
CA ILE A 259 18.51 -6.75 -7.25
C ILE A 259 17.65 -6.61 -5.99
N ASN A 260 18.27 -6.77 -4.82
CA ASN A 260 17.58 -6.72 -3.53
C ASN A 260 17.72 -5.35 -2.84
N GLU A 261 16.86 -4.40 -3.20
CA GLU A 261 16.75 -3.09 -2.53
C GLU A 261 16.40 -3.23 -1.04
N LYS A 262 15.68 -4.30 -0.66
CA LYS A 262 15.32 -4.60 0.72
C LYS A 262 16.46 -5.24 1.54
N SER A 263 17.65 -5.42 0.96
CA SER A 263 18.77 -6.08 1.63
C SER A 263 19.20 -5.40 2.93
N ARG A 264 19.07 -4.07 3.03
CA ARG A 264 19.37 -3.34 4.27
C ARG A 264 18.38 -3.69 5.39
N ILE A 265 17.09 -3.69 5.07
CA ILE A 265 15.99 -4.02 6.01
C ILE A 265 16.10 -5.49 6.44
N GLN A 266 16.30 -6.40 5.47
CA GLN A 266 16.48 -7.81 5.76
C GLN A 266 17.72 -8.08 6.63
N LYS A 267 18.84 -7.40 6.37
CA LYS A 267 20.04 -7.49 7.22
C LYS A 267 19.77 -7.03 8.65
N ALA A 268 18.94 -6.00 8.84
CA ALA A 268 18.55 -5.50 10.15
C ALA A 268 17.60 -6.46 10.89
N ALA A 269 16.72 -7.16 10.17
CA ALA A 269 15.81 -8.16 10.74
C ALA A 269 16.51 -9.49 11.10
N ARG A 270 17.56 -9.87 10.34
CA ARG A 270 18.24 -11.17 10.41
C ARG A 270 18.70 -11.61 11.82
N PRO A 271 19.15 -10.74 12.74
CA PRO A 271 19.49 -11.14 14.11
C PRO A 271 18.30 -11.74 14.88
N TYR A 272 17.07 -11.34 14.54
CA TYR A 272 15.85 -11.72 15.23
C TYR A 272 14.99 -12.70 14.43
N LEU A 273 14.96 -12.56 13.09
CA LEU A 273 14.22 -13.43 12.18
C LEU A 273 15.17 -14.00 11.11
N LYS A 274 15.71 -15.19 11.37
CA LYS A 274 16.77 -15.79 10.52
C LYS A 274 16.27 -16.37 9.20
N ARG A 275 15.00 -16.75 9.12
CA ARG A 275 14.40 -17.43 7.96
C ARG A 275 13.36 -16.54 7.32
N ASP A 276 13.25 -16.63 6.00
CA ASP A 276 12.12 -16.05 5.28
C ASP A 276 10.85 -16.79 5.69
N ILE A 277 9.84 -16.03 6.08
CA ILE A 277 8.51 -16.55 6.46
C ILE A 277 7.44 -16.17 5.43
N GLY A 278 7.85 -15.56 4.31
CA GLY A 278 6.98 -14.96 3.31
C GLY A 278 6.36 -13.65 3.79
N GLY A 279 5.57 -13.01 2.92
CA GLY A 279 4.94 -11.72 3.24
C GLY A 279 5.97 -10.62 3.48
N ASP A 280 5.69 -9.73 4.42
CA ASP A 280 6.56 -8.61 4.81
C ASP A 280 7.14 -8.78 6.22
N GLY A 281 7.25 -10.02 6.71
CA GLY A 281 7.69 -10.28 8.08
C GLY A 281 9.13 -9.80 8.38
N TRP A 282 10.04 -9.89 7.41
CA TRP A 282 11.38 -9.31 7.54
C TRP A 282 11.34 -7.79 7.51
N GLU A 283 10.48 -7.22 6.70
CA GLU A 283 10.30 -5.79 6.52
C GLU A 283 9.76 -5.17 7.81
N SER A 284 8.70 -5.73 8.40
CA SER A 284 8.13 -5.28 9.66
C SER A 284 9.14 -5.26 10.81
N VAL A 285 9.90 -6.35 11.00
CA VAL A 285 10.95 -6.41 12.05
C VAL A 285 12.11 -5.48 11.70
N GLY A 286 12.57 -5.48 10.45
CA GLY A 286 13.72 -4.70 10.02
C GLY A 286 13.49 -3.19 10.08
N GLU A 287 12.29 -2.73 9.73
CA GLU A 287 11.88 -1.33 9.84
C GLU A 287 11.93 -0.84 11.29
N LYS A 288 11.41 -1.65 12.23
CA LYS A 288 11.55 -1.35 13.66
C LYS A 288 13.01 -1.18 14.05
N VAL A 289 13.86 -2.14 13.66
CA VAL A 289 15.28 -2.14 14.05
C VAL A 289 16.03 -0.95 13.46
N LEU A 290 15.81 -0.63 12.17
CA LEU A 290 16.50 0.44 11.47
C LEU A 290 16.11 1.82 11.99
N HIS A 291 14.83 2.05 12.24
CA HIS A 291 14.28 3.38 12.49
C HIS A 291 13.93 3.64 13.96
N ALA A 292 14.29 2.75 14.88
CA ALA A 292 14.03 2.92 16.32
C ALA A 292 14.60 4.20 16.95
N LYS A 293 15.61 4.82 16.31
CA LYS A 293 16.21 6.09 16.76
C LYS A 293 15.61 7.31 16.05
N GLU A 294 14.90 7.09 14.96
CA GLU A 294 14.33 8.14 14.10
C GLU A 294 12.85 8.38 14.40
N TYR A 295 12.14 7.34 14.83
CA TYR A 295 10.70 7.40 15.13
C TYR A 295 10.44 7.44 16.64
N ASP A 296 9.39 8.14 17.04
CA ASP A 296 8.90 8.13 18.42
C ASP A 296 8.12 6.85 18.74
N GLY A 297 7.46 6.28 17.74
CA GLY A 297 6.69 5.04 17.81
C GLY A 297 6.47 4.40 16.44
N LEU A 298 5.96 3.17 16.45
CA LEU A 298 5.64 2.40 15.25
C LEU A 298 4.19 1.93 15.32
N VAL A 299 3.44 2.07 14.23
CA VAL A 299 2.16 1.40 14.04
C VAL A 299 2.37 0.25 13.07
N HIS A 300 2.02 -0.96 13.51
CA HIS A 300 2.15 -2.19 12.74
C HIS A 300 0.77 -2.64 12.27
N LEU A 301 0.55 -2.63 10.96
CA LEU A 301 -0.69 -3.07 10.33
C LEU A 301 -0.56 -4.53 9.90
N ALA A 302 -1.34 -5.40 10.53
CA ALA A 302 -1.27 -6.83 10.28
C ALA A 302 -2.67 -7.35 9.92
N PRO A 303 -2.87 -8.02 8.77
CA PRO A 303 -4.11 -8.72 8.53
C PRO A 303 -4.30 -9.81 9.58
N PHE A 304 -5.52 -9.95 10.11
CA PHE A 304 -5.83 -11.11 10.95
C PHE A 304 -5.53 -12.41 10.18
N THR A 305 -4.98 -13.40 10.90
CA THR A 305 -4.44 -14.67 10.35
C THR A 305 -3.23 -14.57 9.40
N CYS A 306 -2.63 -13.39 9.20
CA CYS A 306 -1.39 -13.26 8.45
C CYS A 306 -0.20 -13.80 9.26
N MET A 307 0.19 -15.05 9.02
CA MET A 307 1.29 -15.70 9.72
C MET A 307 2.60 -14.88 9.73
N PRO A 308 3.08 -14.31 8.60
CA PRO A 308 4.27 -13.45 8.60
C PRO A 308 4.21 -12.30 9.61
N GLU A 309 3.11 -11.56 9.60
CA GLU A 309 2.96 -10.39 10.47
C GLU A 309 2.72 -10.78 11.92
N ILE A 310 1.99 -11.86 12.20
CA ILE A 310 1.82 -12.37 13.57
C ILE A 310 3.18 -12.80 14.15
N ILE A 311 4.03 -13.46 13.36
CA ILE A 311 5.39 -13.81 13.79
C ILE A 311 6.21 -12.53 14.03
N ALA A 312 6.14 -11.55 13.12
CA ALA A 312 6.83 -10.27 13.29
C ALA A 312 6.37 -9.54 14.57
N GLU A 313 5.06 -9.49 14.84
CA GLU A 313 4.47 -8.93 16.06
C GLU A 313 5.06 -9.57 17.31
N ASN A 314 5.15 -10.89 17.37
CA ASN A 314 5.71 -11.60 18.52
C ASN A 314 7.23 -11.40 18.68
N ILE A 315 7.94 -11.19 17.58
CA ILE A 315 9.39 -10.94 17.59
C ILE A 315 9.70 -9.50 18.02
N MET A 316 8.90 -8.52 17.59
CA MET A 316 9.19 -7.10 17.82
C MET A 316 9.48 -6.78 19.30
N PRO A 317 8.71 -7.21 20.32
CA PRO A 317 9.04 -6.98 21.73
C PRO A 317 10.42 -7.51 22.18
N SER A 318 10.96 -8.53 21.50
CA SER A 318 12.26 -9.14 21.82
C SER A 318 13.46 -8.44 21.17
N THR A 319 13.23 -7.45 20.30
CA THR A 319 14.31 -6.67 19.70
C THR A 319 15.00 -5.80 20.75
N LYS A 320 16.31 -5.56 20.62
CA LYS A 320 17.07 -4.66 21.51
C LYS A 320 16.55 -3.21 21.49
N GLU A 321 15.90 -2.85 20.40
CA GLU A 321 15.41 -1.52 20.11
C GLU A 321 14.12 -1.20 20.90
N ASN A 322 14.23 -0.23 21.81
CA ASN A 322 13.15 0.17 22.71
C ASN A 322 12.28 1.32 22.14
N ILE A 323 11.60 1.02 21.03
CA ILE A 323 10.56 1.86 20.42
C ILE A 323 9.17 1.25 20.68
N PRO A 324 8.16 2.04 21.13
CA PRO A 324 6.80 1.55 21.34
C PRO A 324 6.18 1.14 20.00
N VAL A 325 5.48 0.00 19.99
CA VAL A 325 4.79 -0.52 18.81
C VAL A 325 3.31 -0.70 19.14
N LEU A 326 2.43 -0.15 18.30
CA LEU A 326 1.00 -0.42 18.33
C LEU A 326 0.65 -1.33 17.15
N THR A 327 0.27 -2.57 17.42
CA THR A 327 -0.22 -3.49 16.38
C THR A 327 -1.73 -3.35 16.18
N ILE A 328 -2.17 -3.18 14.95
CA ILE A 328 -3.57 -3.14 14.55
C ILE A 328 -3.85 -4.32 13.64
N LEU A 329 -4.60 -5.27 14.19
CA LEU A 329 -5.11 -6.42 13.44
C LEU A 329 -6.26 -5.95 12.56
N CYS A 330 -6.11 -6.05 11.24
CA CYS A 330 -7.08 -5.63 10.26
C CYS A 330 -7.91 -6.84 9.80
N ASP A 331 -9.22 -6.78 10.01
CA ASP A 331 -10.18 -7.81 9.62
C ASP A 331 -11.54 -7.20 9.24
N GLU A 332 -12.51 -8.05 8.91
CA GLU A 332 -13.86 -7.62 8.55
C GLU A 332 -14.77 -7.25 9.74
N GLN A 333 -14.35 -7.52 10.98
CA GLN A 333 -15.14 -7.31 12.20
C GLN A 333 -14.76 -6.04 12.95
N ILE A 334 -13.56 -5.51 12.71
CA ILE A 334 -13.04 -4.38 13.46
C ILE A 334 -13.77 -3.07 13.09
N ALA A 335 -14.21 -2.37 14.13
CA ALA A 335 -14.89 -1.08 13.99
C ALA A 335 -13.88 0.07 13.98
N LYS A 336 -14.05 1.02 13.04
CA LYS A 336 -13.20 2.22 12.91
C LYS A 336 -13.05 2.98 14.24
N ALA A 337 -14.13 3.12 15.01
CA ALA A 337 -14.10 3.84 16.30
C ALA A 337 -13.09 3.23 17.29
N GLY A 338 -13.02 1.88 17.37
CA GLY A 338 -12.07 1.20 18.24
C GLY A 338 -10.61 1.40 17.80
N VAL A 339 -10.36 1.48 16.49
CA VAL A 339 -9.04 1.80 15.94
C VAL A 339 -8.62 3.22 16.31
N LEU A 340 -9.52 4.20 16.16
CA LEU A 340 -9.24 5.61 16.49
C LEU A 340 -8.86 5.80 17.96
N THR A 341 -9.63 5.24 18.89
CA THR A 341 -9.33 5.37 20.33
C THR A 341 -7.97 4.77 20.70
N ARG A 342 -7.57 3.67 20.03
CA ARG A 342 -6.24 3.07 20.23
C ARG A 342 -5.12 3.96 19.69
N LEU A 343 -5.35 4.66 18.58
CA LEU A 343 -4.39 5.62 18.04
C LEU A 343 -4.24 6.83 18.95
N GLU A 344 -5.35 7.41 19.42
CA GLU A 344 -5.35 8.52 20.39
C GLU A 344 -4.54 8.16 21.64
N ALA A 345 -4.86 7.01 22.26
CA ALA A 345 -4.15 6.54 23.44
C ALA A 345 -2.65 6.28 23.17
N PHE A 346 -2.30 5.79 21.99
CA PHE A 346 -0.92 5.56 21.60
C PHE A 346 -0.16 6.88 21.43
N VAL A 347 -0.75 7.86 20.74
CA VAL A 347 -0.17 9.20 20.56
C VAL A 347 0.05 9.88 21.92
N ASP A 348 -0.94 9.84 22.82
CA ASP A 348 -0.83 10.36 24.18
C ASP A 348 0.35 9.72 24.95
N LEU A 349 0.54 8.42 24.82
CA LEU A 349 1.66 7.70 25.44
C LEU A 349 3.00 8.19 24.89
N LEU A 350 3.11 8.37 23.57
CA LEU A 350 4.32 8.86 22.92
C LEU A 350 4.65 10.30 23.36
N GLU A 351 3.65 11.18 23.44
CA GLU A 351 3.83 12.54 23.92
C GLU A 351 4.35 12.57 25.37
N ARG A 352 3.75 11.77 26.26
CA ARG A 352 4.20 11.65 27.66
C ARG A 352 5.64 11.18 27.74
N LYS A 353 6.03 10.17 26.94
CA LYS A 353 7.41 9.67 26.86
C LYS A 353 8.38 10.77 26.40
N ARG A 354 8.01 11.56 25.39
CA ARG A 354 8.81 12.68 24.87
C ARG A 354 8.98 13.80 25.92
N ARG A 355 7.89 14.20 26.60
CA ARG A 355 7.92 15.21 27.68
C ARG A 355 8.81 14.76 28.84
N SER A 356 8.73 13.49 29.26
CA SER A 356 9.57 12.93 30.31
C SER A 356 11.06 12.95 29.96
N ARG A 357 11.42 12.62 28.71
CA ARG A 357 12.81 12.72 28.21
C ARG A 357 13.35 14.15 28.25
N ASN A 358 12.56 15.11 27.77
CA ASN A 358 12.95 16.52 27.75
C ASN A 358 13.12 17.09 29.16
N ASN A 359 12.25 16.70 30.10
CA ASN A 359 12.38 17.12 31.50
C ASN A 359 13.62 16.54 32.17
N LYS A 360 13.97 15.26 31.92
CA LYS A 360 15.21 14.67 32.43
C LYS A 360 16.43 15.41 31.90
N GLN A 361 16.48 15.75 30.61
CA GLN A 361 17.60 16.50 30.02
C GLN A 361 17.76 17.92 30.59
N ARG A 362 16.66 18.60 30.95
CA ARG A 362 16.72 19.93 31.57
C ARG A 362 17.23 19.94 33.01
N VAL A 363 17.16 18.82 33.72
CA VAL A 363 17.60 18.71 35.13
C VAL A 363 19.09 18.33 35.23
N THR A 364 19.69 17.78 34.17
CA THR A 364 21.11 17.37 34.13
C THR A 364 22.06 18.41 33.55
N VAL A 365 21.58 19.61 33.20
CA VAL A 365 22.39 20.72 32.64
C VAL A 365 22.70 21.75 33.71
#